data_AF-A0A8J6KX62-F1
#
_entry.id   AF-A0A8J6KX62-F1
#
_cell.length_a   1.000
_cell.length_b   1.000
_cell.length_c   1.000
_cell.angle_alpha   90.00
_cell.angle_beta   90.00
_cell.angle_gamma   90.00
#
_symmetry.space_group_name_H-M   'P 1'
#
loop_
_entity.id
_entity.type
_entity.pdbx_description
1 polymer ?
#
loop_
_entity_poly.entity_id
_entity_poly.type
_entity_poly.pdbx_seq_one_letter_code
_entity_poly.pdbx_strand_id
1 'polypeptide(L)'
;MTLDLAVLRSVQHFAEAFKAKNVSLHVLVCNAGTFALPWTLTKDGLETTFQVNHLGHFYLVQLLQDVLCRSAPARVIVVSSESHRFTDINDSSGKLDLSRLSPSQSDYWAMLAYNRSKLCNILFSNELHRRLSPRGVTSNAVHPGNMMFSSIHRNSWVYTLLFTLARPFTKSMVTDTNKDFVKDDGDEDGVDDGREDSGDDGSEDSRVDCREDGGDDGKEDGGDDGREDGGEEDSEDGGDDGSEDSRIAGF
;
A
#
# COMPACT_ATOMS: atom_id res chain seq x y z
N MET A 1 8.00 18.36 12.32
CA MET A 1 7.08 17.21 12.44
C MET A 1 7.89 16.01 12.84
N THR A 2 7.57 15.41 13.98
CA THR A 2 8.17 14.17 14.49
C THR A 2 7.10 13.08 14.44
N LEU A 3 7.50 11.85 14.14
CA LEU A 3 6.63 10.68 14.11
C LEU A 3 7.26 9.59 14.98
N ASP A 4 6.61 9.28 16.10
CA ASP A 4 6.91 8.11 16.91
C ASP A 4 5.76 7.11 16.79
N LEU A 5 6.05 5.91 16.26
CA LEU A 5 5.06 4.85 16.06
C LEU A 5 4.74 4.12 17.37
N ALA A 6 5.58 4.23 18.40
CA ALA A 6 5.31 3.72 19.76
C ALA A 6 4.41 4.66 20.60
N VAL A 7 3.84 5.72 19.98
CA VAL A 7 2.87 6.62 20.61
C VAL A 7 1.78 6.98 19.60
N LEU A 8 0.59 6.38 19.68
CA LEU A 8 -0.50 6.60 18.72
C LEU A 8 -0.87 8.09 18.58
N ARG A 9 -0.83 8.85 19.69
CA ARG A 9 -1.03 10.32 19.65
C ARG A 9 0.02 11.05 18.81
N SER A 10 1.27 10.58 18.75
CA SER A 10 2.28 11.16 17.85
C SER A 10 1.97 10.86 16.39
N VAL A 11 1.39 9.69 16.09
CA VAL A 11 0.94 9.34 14.73
C VAL A 11 -0.21 10.24 14.30
N GLN A 12 -1.18 10.48 15.19
CA GLN A 12 -2.29 11.41 14.94
C GLN A 12 -1.78 12.84 14.67
N HIS A 13 -1.00 13.41 15.58
CA HIS A 13 -0.46 14.77 15.41
C HIS A 13 0.39 14.90 14.13
N PHE A 14 1.14 13.85 13.74
CA PHE A 14 1.90 13.85 12.49
C PHE A 14 0.97 13.88 11.27
N ALA A 15 -0.07 13.05 11.24
CA ALA A 15 -1.02 13.01 10.12
C ALA A 15 -1.83 14.32 10.00
N GLU A 16 -2.21 14.94 11.11
CA GLU A 16 -2.85 16.26 11.15
C GLU A 16 -1.91 17.36 10.62
N ALA A 17 -0.67 17.40 11.10
CA ALA A 17 0.33 18.37 10.63
C ALA A 17 0.73 18.15 9.15
N PHE A 18 0.68 16.91 8.65
CA PHE A 18 0.83 16.62 7.22
C PHE A 18 -0.38 17.13 6.42
N LYS A 19 -1.61 16.83 6.85
CA LYS A 19 -2.85 17.32 6.22
C LYS A 19 -2.88 18.85 6.14
N ALA A 20 -2.43 19.55 7.19
CA ALA A 20 -2.36 21.01 7.25
C ALA A 20 -1.40 21.64 6.21
N LYS A 21 -0.50 20.87 5.59
CA LYS A 21 0.34 21.35 4.46
C LYS A 21 -0.44 21.50 3.15
N ASN A 22 -1.59 20.84 3.03
CA ASN A 22 -2.37 20.76 1.79
C ASN A 22 -1.55 20.33 0.55
N VAL A 23 -0.67 19.34 0.72
CA VAL A 23 0.14 18.74 -0.37
C VAL A 23 -0.33 17.33 -0.71
N SER A 24 -0.16 16.94 -1.97
CA SER A 24 -0.45 15.57 -2.45
C SER A 24 0.48 14.52 -1.82
N LEU A 25 -0.06 13.33 -1.61
CA LEU A 25 0.66 12.15 -1.10
C LEU A 25 0.55 11.01 -2.12
N HIS A 26 1.44 11.01 -3.11
CA HIS A 26 1.46 9.97 -4.15
C HIS A 26 2.15 8.67 -3.69
N VAL A 27 3.04 8.72 -2.70
CA VAL A 27 3.75 7.54 -2.17
C VAL A 27 3.87 7.62 -0.66
N LEU A 28 3.49 6.56 0.04
CA LEU A 28 3.70 6.36 1.48
C LEU A 28 4.44 5.05 1.72
N VAL A 29 5.60 5.09 2.39
CA VAL A 29 6.44 3.91 2.65
C VAL A 29 6.45 3.58 4.14
N CYS A 30 5.75 2.52 4.52
CA CYS A 30 5.70 1.97 5.87
C CYS A 30 6.95 1.10 6.14
N ASN A 31 8.11 1.76 6.29
CA ASN A 31 9.42 1.11 6.43
C ASN A 31 9.91 0.95 7.88
N ALA A 32 9.62 1.91 8.75
CA ALA A 32 10.18 1.93 10.11
C ALA A 32 9.80 0.67 10.91
N GLY A 33 10.73 0.17 11.72
CA GLY A 33 10.50 -1.02 12.53
C GLY A 33 11.61 -1.35 13.51
N THR A 34 11.28 -2.22 14.47
CA THR A 34 12.11 -2.72 15.55
C THR A 34 12.17 -4.25 15.55
N PHE A 35 13.23 -4.80 16.15
CA PHE A 35 13.50 -6.23 16.22
C PHE A 35 14.35 -6.52 17.46
N ALA A 36 14.27 -7.75 17.98
CA ALA A 36 15.10 -8.25 19.09
C ALA A 36 15.18 -7.30 20.30
N LEU A 37 14.07 -6.62 20.61
CA LEU A 37 13.93 -5.85 21.85
C LEU A 37 13.59 -6.78 23.02
N PRO A 38 13.92 -6.41 24.27
CA PRO A 38 13.28 -6.98 25.44
C PRO A 38 11.77 -6.71 25.44
N TRP A 39 10.98 -7.59 26.05
CA TRP A 39 9.54 -7.34 26.22
C TRP A 39 9.32 -6.01 26.93
N THR A 40 8.54 -5.14 26.29
CA THR A 40 8.24 -3.79 26.74
C THR A 40 6.89 -3.37 26.18
N LEU A 41 6.10 -2.66 27.00
CA LEU A 41 4.86 -2.03 26.56
C LEU A 41 5.13 -0.58 26.13
N THR A 42 4.40 -0.13 25.11
CA THR A 42 4.35 1.27 24.69
C THR A 42 3.58 2.14 25.68
N LYS A 43 3.54 3.45 25.44
CA LYS A 43 2.67 4.37 26.20
C LYS A 43 1.17 4.09 26.01
N ASP A 44 0.82 3.39 24.93
CA ASP A 44 -0.56 2.99 24.60
C ASP A 44 -0.90 1.58 25.15
N GLY A 45 0.01 0.94 25.90
CA GLY A 45 -0.23 -0.33 26.61
C GLY A 45 -0.08 -1.59 25.75
N LEU A 46 0.51 -1.49 24.57
CA LEU A 46 0.67 -2.58 23.59
C LEU A 46 2.13 -3.07 23.53
N GLU A 47 2.36 -4.31 23.11
CA GLU A 47 3.72 -4.81 22.88
C GLU A 47 4.44 -3.97 21.81
N THR A 48 5.66 -3.53 22.14
CA THR A 48 6.38 -2.51 21.37
C THR A 48 6.67 -2.93 19.94
N THR A 49 7.06 -4.18 19.70
CA THR A 49 7.35 -4.70 18.35
C THR A 49 6.10 -4.68 17.47
N PHE A 50 4.97 -5.18 17.99
CA PHE A 50 3.69 -5.18 17.30
C PHE A 50 3.19 -3.77 17.02
N GLN A 51 3.23 -2.87 18.00
CA GLN A 51 2.77 -1.51 17.77
C GLN A 51 3.65 -0.77 16.73
N VAL A 52 4.98 -0.79 16.90
CA VAL A 52 5.89 -0.04 16.01
C VAL A 52 5.91 -0.63 14.59
N ASN A 53 5.95 -1.95 14.45
CA ASN A 53 6.06 -2.58 13.13
C ASN A 53 4.74 -2.64 12.36
N HIS A 54 3.61 -2.59 13.06
CA HIS A 54 2.29 -2.81 12.47
C HIS A 54 1.27 -1.72 12.82
N LEU A 55 0.82 -1.63 14.08
CA LEU A 55 -0.34 -0.77 14.42
C LEU A 55 -0.11 0.71 14.16
N GLY A 56 1.10 1.23 14.41
CA GLY A 56 1.45 2.62 14.13
C GLY A 56 1.38 2.94 12.63
N HIS A 57 1.82 2.02 11.76
CA HIS A 57 1.70 2.16 10.30
C HIS A 57 0.26 2.01 9.83
N PHE A 58 -0.46 1.02 10.34
CA PHE A 58 -1.89 0.84 10.07
C PHE A 58 -2.65 2.13 10.37
N TYR A 59 -2.49 2.67 11.58
CA TYR A 59 -3.16 3.89 12.03
C TYR A 59 -2.76 5.12 11.20
N LEU A 60 -1.47 5.28 10.89
CA LEU A 60 -0.97 6.34 10.00
C LEU A 60 -1.65 6.31 8.63
N VAL A 61 -1.77 5.12 8.02
CA VAL A 61 -2.41 4.95 6.72
C VAL A 61 -3.90 5.26 6.79
N GLN A 62 -4.62 4.83 7.84
CA GLN A 62 -6.04 5.19 8.01
C GLN A 62 -6.23 6.71 8.10
N LEU A 63 -5.41 7.40 8.91
CA LEU A 63 -5.49 8.85 9.11
C LEU A 63 -5.15 9.70 7.85
N LEU A 64 -4.44 9.09 6.88
CA LEU A 64 -4.02 9.69 5.62
C LEU A 64 -4.76 9.13 4.39
N GLN A 65 -5.73 8.22 4.58
CA GLN A 65 -6.41 7.52 3.50
C GLN A 65 -7.07 8.47 2.50
N ASP A 66 -7.78 9.48 2.96
CA ASP A 66 -8.42 10.47 2.07
C ASP A 66 -7.40 11.33 1.33
N VAL A 67 -6.22 11.57 1.91
CA VAL A 67 -5.15 12.29 1.20
C VAL A 67 -4.58 11.42 0.09
N LEU A 68 -4.34 10.12 0.36
CA LEU A 68 -3.91 9.15 -0.65
C LEU A 68 -4.91 9.07 -1.81
N CYS A 69 -6.21 8.96 -1.52
CA CYS A 69 -7.25 8.85 -2.54
C CYS A 69 -7.46 10.16 -3.32
N ARG A 70 -7.36 11.34 -2.70
CA ARG A 70 -7.34 12.63 -3.43
C ARG A 70 -6.07 12.84 -4.26
N SER A 71 -5.00 12.12 -3.93
CA SER A 71 -3.72 12.15 -4.64
C SER A 71 -3.58 11.01 -5.65
N ALA A 72 -4.68 10.32 -5.99
CA ALA A 72 -4.65 9.23 -6.96
C ALA A 72 -4.12 9.72 -8.33
N PRO A 73 -3.24 8.96 -9.01
CA PRO A 73 -2.72 7.66 -8.63
C PRO A 73 -1.73 7.71 -7.46
N ALA A 74 -1.94 6.85 -6.46
CA ALA A 74 -1.10 6.79 -5.26
C ALA A 74 -0.72 5.35 -4.88
N ARG A 75 0.34 5.20 -4.08
CA ARG A 75 0.93 3.91 -3.72
C ARG A 75 1.31 3.85 -2.25
N VAL A 76 0.89 2.80 -1.56
CA VAL A 76 1.39 2.43 -0.23
C VAL A 76 2.35 1.25 -0.36
N ILE A 77 3.52 1.36 0.24
CA ILE A 77 4.55 0.30 0.23
C ILE A 77 4.77 -0.13 1.67
N VAL A 78 4.49 -1.39 1.98
CA VAL A 78 4.59 -1.93 3.34
C VAL A 78 5.80 -2.87 3.46
N VAL A 79 6.75 -2.55 4.34
CA VAL A 79 7.98 -3.34 4.46
C VAL A 79 7.77 -4.52 5.42
N SER A 80 7.76 -5.71 4.83
CA SER A 80 7.72 -7.00 5.52
C SER A 80 9.10 -7.67 5.53
N SER A 81 9.17 -8.97 5.78
CA SER A 81 10.38 -9.80 5.91
C SER A 81 10.04 -11.25 5.59
N GLU A 82 11.00 -12.06 5.11
CA GLU A 82 10.80 -13.50 4.88
C GLU A 82 10.29 -14.25 6.14
N SER A 83 10.58 -13.69 7.31
CA SER A 83 10.18 -14.22 8.60
C SER A 83 8.67 -14.31 8.83
N HIS A 84 7.83 -13.62 8.02
CA HIS A 84 6.37 -13.72 8.06
C HIS A 84 5.84 -15.16 7.88
N ARG A 85 6.63 -16.02 7.24
CA ARG A 85 6.30 -17.44 6.98
C ARG A 85 6.41 -18.33 8.22
N PHE A 86 7.09 -17.86 9.27
CA PHE A 86 7.39 -18.63 10.48
C PHE A 86 6.62 -18.06 11.67
N THR A 87 5.30 -18.21 11.66
CA THR A 87 4.40 -17.72 12.73
C THR A 87 3.59 -18.85 13.34
N ASP A 88 3.23 -18.67 14.60
CA ASP A 88 2.38 -19.54 15.43
C ASP A 88 1.09 -18.82 15.80
N ILE A 89 0.60 -17.93 14.93
CA ILE A 89 -0.57 -17.07 15.22
C ILE A 89 -1.87 -17.87 15.38
N ASN A 90 -1.89 -19.11 14.89
CA ASN A 90 -3.00 -20.03 15.08
C ASN A 90 -2.87 -20.77 16.42
N ASP A 91 -3.98 -20.97 17.11
CA ASP A 91 -4.06 -21.80 18.31
C ASP A 91 -3.93 -23.30 18.00
N SER A 92 -3.98 -24.14 19.04
CA SER A 92 -3.93 -25.60 18.91
C SER A 92 -5.12 -26.22 18.17
N SER A 93 -6.18 -25.46 17.90
CA SER A 93 -7.32 -25.86 17.06
C SER A 93 -7.23 -25.32 15.62
N GLY A 94 -6.16 -24.60 15.28
CA GLY A 94 -5.96 -23.98 13.97
C GLY A 94 -6.69 -22.64 13.79
N LYS A 95 -7.31 -22.07 14.83
CA LYS A 95 -8.01 -20.78 14.77
C LYS A 95 -7.05 -19.63 15.00
N LEU A 96 -7.31 -18.49 14.34
CA LEU A 96 -6.52 -17.28 14.50
C LEU A 96 -6.65 -16.71 15.93
N ASP A 97 -5.55 -16.62 16.66
CA ASP A 97 -5.49 -16.07 18.00
C ASP A 97 -4.83 -14.69 17.99
N LEU A 98 -5.67 -13.65 18.02
CA LEU A 98 -5.21 -12.26 18.01
C LEU A 98 -4.52 -11.84 19.31
N SER A 99 -4.70 -12.57 20.43
CA SER A 99 -4.00 -12.25 21.70
C SER A 99 -2.49 -12.43 21.56
N ARG A 100 -2.05 -13.36 20.69
CA ARG A 100 -0.64 -13.56 20.33
C ARG A 100 0.00 -12.35 19.65
N LEU A 101 -0.76 -11.37 19.15
CA LEU A 101 -0.18 -10.17 18.53
C LEU A 101 0.44 -9.22 19.55
N SER A 102 -0.15 -9.09 20.74
CA SER A 102 0.38 -8.28 21.85
C SER A 102 0.53 -9.15 23.11
N PRO A 103 1.47 -10.11 23.11
CA PRO A 103 1.53 -11.14 24.15
C PRO A 103 2.00 -10.58 25.50
N SER A 104 1.66 -11.32 26.56
CA SER A 104 2.16 -11.08 27.92
C SER A 104 3.69 -11.27 27.99
N GLN A 105 4.30 -10.84 29.10
CA GLN A 105 5.74 -11.02 29.32
C GLN A 105 6.16 -12.50 29.38
N SER A 106 5.31 -13.41 29.90
CA SER A 106 5.63 -14.84 29.99
C SER A 106 5.63 -15.54 28.63
N ASP A 107 4.81 -15.04 27.71
CA ASP A 107 4.57 -15.66 26.40
C ASP A 107 5.36 -14.97 25.28
N TYR A 108 6.20 -14.00 25.64
CA TYR A 108 6.98 -13.22 24.69
C TYR A 108 8.25 -13.94 24.24
N TRP A 109 8.34 -14.16 22.93
CA TRP A 109 9.61 -14.43 22.27
C TRP A 109 9.79 -13.44 21.11
N ALA A 110 10.88 -12.66 21.15
CA ALA A 110 11.10 -11.52 20.26
C ALA A 110 11.10 -11.89 18.77
N MET A 111 11.52 -13.11 18.42
CA MET A 111 11.39 -13.62 17.05
C MET A 111 9.93 -13.78 16.64
N LEU A 112 9.08 -14.44 17.44
CA LEU A 112 7.67 -14.61 17.10
C LEU A 112 6.92 -13.29 17.07
N ALA A 113 7.15 -12.37 18.01
CA ALA A 113 6.55 -11.04 17.98
C ALA A 113 6.90 -10.30 16.67
N TYR A 114 8.17 -10.36 16.25
CA TYR A 114 8.59 -9.82 14.96
C TYR A 114 7.93 -10.53 13.77
N ASN A 115 7.95 -11.86 13.72
CA ASN A 115 7.38 -12.66 12.63
C ASN A 115 5.87 -12.40 12.48
N ARG A 116 5.13 -12.39 13.60
CA ARG A 116 3.69 -12.05 13.67
C ARG A 116 3.46 -10.64 13.12
N SER A 117 4.23 -9.64 13.57
CA SER A 117 4.12 -8.26 13.05
C SER A 117 4.39 -8.15 11.53
N LYS A 118 5.30 -8.97 10.99
CA LYS A 118 5.63 -8.98 9.56
C LYS A 118 4.60 -9.74 8.72
N LEU A 119 3.92 -10.75 9.29
CA LEU A 119 2.71 -11.33 8.71
C LEU A 119 1.56 -10.32 8.65
N CYS A 120 1.30 -9.59 9.74
CA CYS A 120 0.28 -8.54 9.75
C CYS A 120 0.52 -7.48 8.65
N ASN A 121 1.79 -7.15 8.34
CA ASN A 121 2.13 -6.24 7.24
C ASN A 121 1.80 -6.80 5.84
N ILE A 122 1.91 -8.12 5.61
CA ILE A 122 1.45 -8.74 4.35
C ILE A 122 -0.07 -8.66 4.26
N LEU A 123 -0.77 -9.13 5.29
CA LEU A 123 -2.24 -9.17 5.35
C LEU A 123 -2.84 -7.78 5.17
N PHE A 124 -2.28 -6.78 5.85
CA PHE A 124 -2.69 -5.39 5.74
C PHE A 124 -2.46 -4.82 4.33
N SER A 125 -1.32 -5.07 3.68
CA SER A 125 -1.11 -4.59 2.32
C SER A 125 -2.13 -5.19 1.34
N ASN A 126 -2.42 -6.49 1.47
CA ASN A 126 -3.40 -7.16 0.61
C ASN A 126 -4.80 -6.57 0.79
N GLU A 127 -5.23 -6.40 2.05
CA GLU A 127 -6.54 -5.84 2.39
C GLU A 127 -6.65 -4.34 2.02
N LEU A 128 -5.58 -3.56 2.22
CA LEU A 128 -5.51 -2.16 1.83
C LEU A 128 -5.60 -2.01 0.30
N HIS A 129 -4.91 -2.86 -0.46
CA HIS A 129 -5.04 -2.89 -1.91
C HIS A 129 -6.47 -3.23 -2.34
N ARG A 130 -7.06 -4.29 -1.76
CA ARG A 130 -8.44 -4.71 -2.04
C ARG A 130 -9.47 -3.59 -1.79
N ARG A 131 -9.27 -2.78 -0.73
CA ARG A 131 -10.18 -1.67 -0.40
C ARG A 131 -9.96 -0.41 -1.23
N LEU A 132 -8.71 -0.07 -1.58
CA LEU A 132 -8.40 1.25 -2.15
C LEU A 132 -7.99 1.24 -3.63
N SER A 133 -7.76 0.08 -4.25
CA SER A 133 -7.50 0.01 -5.69
C SER A 133 -8.64 0.57 -6.56
N PRO A 134 -9.95 0.43 -6.20
CA PRO A 134 -11.02 1.10 -6.95
C PRO A 134 -10.98 2.63 -6.81
N ARG A 135 -10.28 3.17 -5.81
CA ARG A 135 -10.04 4.61 -5.58
C ARG A 135 -8.67 5.06 -6.13
N GLY A 136 -8.04 4.29 -7.01
CA GLY A 136 -6.75 4.63 -7.63
C GLY A 136 -5.53 4.56 -6.69
N VAL A 137 -5.64 3.88 -5.54
CA VAL A 137 -4.52 3.69 -4.61
C VAL A 137 -4.13 2.21 -4.55
N THR A 138 -2.89 1.90 -4.93
CA THR A 138 -2.38 0.53 -4.83
C THR A 138 -1.61 0.32 -3.53
N SER A 139 -1.56 -0.92 -3.02
CA SER A 139 -0.71 -1.28 -1.89
C SER A 139 0.11 -2.51 -2.24
N ASN A 140 1.42 -2.46 -1.96
CA ASN A 140 2.34 -3.55 -2.22
C ASN A 140 3.17 -3.84 -0.97
N ALA A 141 3.28 -5.11 -0.60
CA ALA A 141 4.20 -5.55 0.43
C ALA A 141 5.54 -5.95 -0.20
N VAL A 142 6.65 -5.54 0.42
CA VAL A 142 8.01 -5.89 -0.02
C VAL A 142 8.82 -6.44 1.15
N HIS A 143 9.56 -7.52 0.92
CA HIS A 143 10.61 -7.99 1.82
C HIS A 143 11.96 -7.62 1.19
N PRO A 144 12.91 -7.01 1.92
CA PRO A 144 14.19 -6.60 1.35
C PRO A 144 15.18 -7.77 1.16
N GLY A 145 14.75 -9.02 1.32
CA GLY A 145 15.59 -10.22 1.29
C GLY A 145 16.17 -10.62 2.65
N ASN A 146 16.88 -11.75 2.67
CA ASN A 146 17.46 -12.31 3.90
C ASN A 146 18.71 -11.52 4.35
N MET A 147 18.77 -11.22 5.65
CA MET A 147 19.93 -10.63 6.34
C MET A 147 20.48 -9.32 5.76
N MET A 148 19.62 -8.45 5.20
CA MET A 148 20.02 -7.08 4.87
C MET A 148 20.57 -6.35 6.11
N PHE A 149 21.82 -5.90 6.00
CA PHE A 149 22.61 -5.38 7.12
C PHE A 149 22.18 -3.95 7.49
N SER A 150 21.11 -3.85 8.29
CA SER A 150 20.64 -2.60 8.89
C SER A 150 20.90 -2.60 10.40
N SER A 151 20.95 -1.42 11.02
CA SER A 151 21.16 -1.27 12.48
C SER A 151 19.99 -1.79 13.34
N ILE A 152 19.04 -2.52 12.75
CA ILE A 152 17.88 -3.15 13.40
C ILE A 152 18.30 -4.20 14.43
N HIS A 153 19.45 -4.88 14.24
CA HIS A 153 19.98 -5.85 15.22
C HIS A 153 20.83 -5.23 16.34
N ARG A 154 21.04 -3.89 16.37
CA ARG A 154 21.97 -3.21 17.30
C ARG A 154 21.72 -3.48 18.79
N ASN A 155 20.50 -3.89 19.15
CA ASN A 155 20.09 -4.14 20.52
C ASN A 155 20.38 -5.58 21.00
N SER A 156 20.93 -6.44 20.14
CA SER A 156 21.35 -7.79 20.50
C SER A 156 22.72 -8.12 19.89
N TRP A 157 23.72 -8.30 20.76
CA TRP A 157 25.08 -8.63 20.36
C TRP A 157 25.18 -10.00 19.65
N VAL A 158 24.31 -10.95 20.00
CA VAL A 158 24.23 -12.27 19.36
C VAL A 158 23.77 -12.14 17.90
N TYR A 159 22.71 -11.37 17.64
CA TYR A 159 22.29 -11.11 16.26
C TYR A 159 23.29 -10.22 15.52
N THR A 160 23.96 -9.29 16.20
CA THR A 160 25.07 -8.51 15.62
C THR A 160 26.20 -9.43 15.13
N LEU A 161 26.60 -10.42 15.94
CA LEU A 161 27.59 -11.43 15.55
C LEU A 161 27.10 -12.31 14.39
N LEU A 162 25.86 -12.81 14.46
CA LEU A 162 25.27 -13.65 13.42
C LEU A 162 25.18 -12.93 12.07
N PHE A 163 24.68 -11.70 12.05
CA PHE A 163 24.67 -10.86 10.84
C PHE A 163 26.09 -10.61 10.35
N THR A 164 27.05 -10.29 11.24
CA THR A 164 28.46 -10.07 10.88
C THR A 164 29.10 -11.28 10.20
N LEU A 165 28.75 -12.50 10.63
CA LEU A 165 29.21 -13.74 9.99
C LEU A 165 28.48 -14.05 8.67
N ALA A 166 27.21 -13.65 8.53
CA ALA A 166 26.45 -13.77 7.28
C ALA A 166 26.78 -12.69 6.23
N ARG A 167 27.45 -11.61 6.65
CA ARG A 167 27.83 -10.44 5.83
C ARG A 167 28.36 -10.75 4.41
N PRO A 168 29.29 -11.71 4.18
CA PRO A 168 29.75 -12.05 2.83
C PRO A 168 28.70 -12.71 1.93
N PHE A 169 27.56 -13.16 2.47
CA PHE A 169 26.45 -13.78 1.75
C PHE A 169 25.23 -12.85 1.59
N THR A 170 25.37 -11.58 1.99
CA THR A 170 24.28 -10.58 1.97
C THR A 170 24.58 -9.48 0.97
N LYS A 171 23.55 -8.99 0.27
CA LYS A 171 23.71 -7.81 -0.59
C LYS A 171 24.12 -6.62 0.29
N SER A 172 25.26 -6.00 -0.02
CA SER A 172 25.59 -4.70 0.56
C SER A 172 24.56 -3.67 0.12
N MET A 173 24.23 -2.71 0.98
CA MET A 173 23.61 -1.48 0.52
C MET A 173 24.62 -0.79 -0.41
N VAL A 174 24.31 -0.70 -1.69
CA VAL A 174 25.06 0.17 -2.60
C VAL A 174 24.78 1.59 -2.14
N THR A 175 25.84 2.28 -1.70
CA THR A 175 25.74 3.68 -1.32
C THR A 175 26.01 4.50 -2.57
N ASP A 176 25.00 4.61 -3.44
CA ASP A 176 25.04 5.48 -4.62
C ASP A 176 24.91 6.94 -4.17
N THR A 177 25.96 7.44 -3.52
CA THR A 177 26.20 8.89 -3.36
C THR A 177 26.58 9.48 -4.71
N ASN A 178 25.55 9.81 -5.49
CA ASN A 178 25.48 10.90 -6.46
C ASN A 178 26.82 11.28 -7.16
N LYS A 179 27.19 10.47 -8.14
CA LYS A 179 27.91 10.89 -9.35
C LYS A 179 27.14 10.32 -10.54
N ASP A 180 27.23 11.00 -11.69
CA ASP A 180 26.61 10.70 -13.00
C ASP A 180 25.42 11.61 -13.41
N PHE A 181 25.06 12.61 -12.59
CA PHE A 181 24.34 13.79 -13.06
C PHE A 181 25.24 15.03 -12.91
N VAL A 182 25.32 15.86 -13.95
CA VAL A 182 26.19 17.05 -14.10
C VAL A 182 27.66 16.76 -14.51
N LYS A 183 27.88 16.46 -15.80
CA LYS A 183 28.62 17.34 -16.75
C LYS A 183 28.81 16.67 -18.12
N ASP A 184 28.19 17.24 -19.15
CA ASP A 184 28.86 17.67 -20.39
C ASP A 184 27.89 18.55 -21.19
N ASP A 185 27.90 19.84 -20.89
CA ASP A 185 27.34 20.91 -21.73
C ASP A 185 28.50 21.84 -22.11
N GLY A 186 28.82 21.86 -23.40
CA GLY A 186 29.45 22.97 -24.13
C GLY A 186 30.82 23.49 -23.68
N ASP A 187 31.84 23.22 -24.49
CA ASP A 187 32.87 24.21 -24.84
C ASP A 187 32.91 24.30 -26.39
N GLU A 188 32.90 25.52 -26.94
CA GLU A 188 32.94 25.82 -28.38
C GLU A 188 34.39 26.03 -28.87
N ASP A 189 34.64 25.71 -30.15
CA ASP A 189 35.68 26.27 -31.07
C ASP A 189 35.75 25.32 -32.30
N GLY A 190 35.74 25.72 -33.59
CA GLY A 190 35.49 27.00 -34.26
C GLY A 190 35.83 26.88 -35.76
N VAL A 191 34.98 27.42 -36.65
CA VAL A 191 35.22 27.81 -38.08
C VAL A 191 35.80 26.79 -39.09
N ASP A 192 35.03 26.48 -40.15
CA ASP A 192 35.49 26.60 -41.56
C ASP A 192 34.30 26.77 -42.54
N ASP A 193 34.55 27.40 -43.70
CA ASP A 193 33.57 27.83 -44.71
C ASP A 193 33.23 26.73 -45.76
N GLY A 194 32.04 26.82 -46.38
CA GLY A 194 31.67 25.95 -47.51
C GLY A 194 30.31 26.25 -48.15
N ARG A 195 30.32 27.02 -49.25
CA ARG A 195 29.16 27.19 -50.16
C ARG A 195 29.15 26.10 -51.24
N GLU A 196 27.94 25.77 -51.73
CA GLU A 196 27.49 25.51 -53.13
C GLU A 196 26.28 24.55 -53.09
N ASP A 197 25.06 24.95 -53.49
CA ASP A 197 24.47 25.03 -54.86
C ASP A 197 23.78 23.69 -55.24
N SER A 198 22.44 23.55 -55.25
CA SER A 198 21.41 23.95 -56.24
C SER A 198 20.80 22.73 -57.00
N GLY A 199 19.51 22.79 -57.40
CA GLY A 199 18.73 21.71 -58.08
C GLY A 199 17.86 20.87 -57.12
N ASP A 200 16.52 20.75 -57.22
CA ASP A 200 15.61 20.50 -58.37
C ASP A 200 15.86 19.09 -58.97
N ASP A 201 14.93 18.14 -59.00
CA ASP A 201 13.53 18.13 -59.48
C ASP A 201 12.56 17.32 -58.54
N GLY A 202 11.21 17.36 -58.65
CA GLY A 202 10.33 16.73 -59.67
C GLY A 202 10.02 15.26 -59.31
N SER A 203 8.80 14.71 -59.34
CA SER A 203 7.49 15.18 -59.83
C SER A 203 6.40 14.12 -59.52
N GLU A 204 5.13 14.54 -59.35
CA GLU A 204 3.89 13.82 -59.79
C GLU A 204 3.56 12.43 -59.17
N ASP A 205 2.32 11.91 -59.10
CA ASP A 205 0.92 12.36 -59.26
C ASP A 205 0.09 11.38 -58.35
N SER A 206 -1.08 11.64 -57.79
CA SER A 206 -2.32 11.89 -58.53
C SER A 206 -3.54 12.04 -57.60
N ARG A 207 -4.54 12.74 -58.14
CA ARG A 207 -5.93 12.88 -57.64
C ARG A 207 -6.59 11.51 -57.44
N VAL A 208 -7.64 11.36 -56.63
CA VAL A 208 -9.05 11.61 -57.03
C VAL A 208 -9.98 11.67 -55.80
N ASP A 209 -11.15 12.25 -56.02
CA ASP A 209 -12.12 12.82 -55.09
C ASP A 209 -13.41 11.96 -54.96
N CYS A 210 -14.34 12.39 -54.09
CA CYS A 210 -15.80 12.17 -54.06
C CYS A 210 -16.46 11.00 -53.28
N ARG A 211 -17.24 11.44 -52.26
CA ARG A 211 -18.70 11.24 -52.03
C ARG A 211 -19.27 10.03 -51.25
N GLU A 212 -19.92 10.40 -50.13
CA GLU A 212 -21.34 10.21 -49.75
C GLU A 212 -22.15 9.02 -50.30
N ASP A 213 -22.70 8.22 -49.37
CA ASP A 213 -24.13 7.84 -49.17
C ASP A 213 -24.16 6.93 -47.91
N GLY A 214 -25.19 6.77 -47.07
CA GLY A 214 -26.62 7.08 -47.16
C GLY A 214 -27.42 5.80 -46.81
N GLY A 215 -28.20 5.78 -45.71
CA GLY A 215 -29.02 4.60 -45.36
C GLY A 215 -29.51 4.56 -43.91
N ASP A 216 -30.83 4.69 -43.73
CA ASP A 216 -31.58 4.63 -42.47
C ASP A 216 -32.55 3.42 -42.47
N ASP A 217 -33.34 3.29 -41.42
CA ASP A 217 -34.59 2.50 -41.27
C ASP A 217 -34.52 0.99 -41.00
N GLY A 218 -35.29 0.57 -39.97
CA GLY A 218 -35.44 -0.84 -39.57
C GLY A 218 -36.20 -1.08 -38.25
N LYS A 219 -37.42 -0.53 -38.12
CA LYS A 219 -38.38 -0.87 -37.04
C LYS A 219 -39.25 -2.07 -37.43
N GLU A 220 -39.53 -2.98 -36.48
CA GLU A 220 -40.82 -3.71 -36.39
C GLU A 220 -41.23 -3.92 -34.92
N ASP A 221 -42.54 -3.96 -34.67
CA ASP A 221 -43.20 -3.92 -33.34
C ASP A 221 -44.05 -5.20 -33.07
N GLY A 222 -44.36 -5.48 -31.78
CA GLY A 222 -45.46 -6.36 -31.33
C GLY A 222 -45.15 -7.86 -31.14
N GLY A 223 -45.83 -8.62 -30.27
CA GLY A 223 -46.91 -8.32 -29.30
C GLY A 223 -47.53 -9.61 -28.71
N ASP A 224 -48.32 -9.49 -27.62
CA ASP A 224 -49.24 -10.50 -27.01
C ASP A 224 -48.62 -11.81 -26.41
N ASP A 225 -49.20 -12.52 -25.42
CA ASP A 225 -50.49 -12.37 -24.71
C ASP A 225 -50.54 -13.09 -23.32
N GLY A 226 -51.58 -12.85 -22.50
CA GLY A 226 -52.03 -13.70 -21.35
C GLY A 226 -51.29 -13.53 -20.00
N ARG A 227 -51.85 -13.16 -18.83
CA ARG A 227 -53.16 -13.39 -18.15
C ARG A 227 -53.48 -14.88 -17.88
N GLU A 228 -53.99 -15.31 -16.72
CA GLU A 228 -54.72 -14.62 -15.62
C GLU A 228 -54.63 -15.44 -14.29
N ASP A 229 -54.83 -14.76 -13.14
CA ASP A 229 -55.48 -15.14 -11.85
C ASP A 229 -55.29 -16.53 -11.15
N GLY A 230 -55.40 -16.66 -9.81
CA GLY A 230 -55.64 -15.66 -8.75
C GLY A 230 -56.04 -16.30 -7.39
N GLY A 231 -56.07 -15.49 -6.31
CA GLY A 231 -56.66 -15.75 -4.98
C GLY A 231 -56.01 -16.83 -4.08
N GLU A 232 -56.14 -16.82 -2.75
CA GLU A 232 -56.63 -15.88 -1.71
C GLU A 232 -55.95 -16.33 -0.38
N GLU A 233 -55.46 -15.43 0.49
CA GLU A 233 -56.04 -15.03 1.80
C GLU A 233 -56.32 -16.23 2.75
N ASP A 234 -55.80 -16.31 3.99
CA ASP A 234 -55.93 -15.41 5.15
C ASP A 234 -54.67 -15.50 6.07
N SER A 235 -54.16 -14.45 6.77
CA SER A 235 -54.67 -13.73 7.97
C SER A 235 -54.87 -14.66 9.20
N GLU A 236 -54.55 -14.41 10.47
CA GLU A 236 -54.16 -13.30 11.39
C GLU A 236 -52.86 -13.73 12.18
N ASP A 237 -52.29 -13.10 13.23
CA ASP A 237 -51.99 -11.74 13.75
C ASP A 237 -51.18 -11.95 15.08
N GLY A 238 -50.36 -11.07 15.68
CA GLY A 238 -49.85 -9.72 15.36
C GLY A 238 -49.05 -9.11 16.55
N GLY A 239 -48.48 -7.91 16.34
CA GLY A 239 -47.83 -7.06 17.36
C GLY A 239 -46.40 -7.44 17.80
N ASP A 240 -45.57 -6.53 18.30
CA ASP A 240 -45.58 -5.06 18.33
C ASP A 240 -44.13 -4.56 18.64
N ASP A 241 -43.88 -3.25 18.53
CA ASP A 241 -42.61 -2.53 18.78
C ASP A 241 -41.48 -2.69 17.72
N GLY A 242 -40.58 -1.72 17.52
CA GLY A 242 -40.55 -0.36 18.07
C GLY A 242 -39.22 0.38 17.84
N SER A 243 -39.22 1.41 16.99
CA SER A 243 -38.22 2.50 16.88
C SER A 243 -36.76 2.21 16.45
N GLU A 244 -36.34 3.01 15.45
CA GLU A 244 -35.04 3.73 15.35
C GLU A 244 -33.72 2.97 15.12
N ASP A 245 -33.46 2.73 13.83
CA ASP A 245 -32.30 3.23 13.08
C ASP A 245 -31.04 3.67 13.86
N SER A 246 -30.01 2.82 13.86
CA SER A 246 -28.63 3.31 13.64
C SER A 246 -27.71 2.19 13.13
N ARG A 247 -27.42 2.23 11.82
CA ARG A 247 -26.39 1.36 11.22
C ARG A 247 -24.98 1.80 11.61
N ILE A 248 -24.48 1.32 12.74
CA ILE A 248 -23.04 1.39 13.05
C ILE A 248 -22.32 0.26 12.32
N ALA A 249 -21.50 0.62 11.34
CA ALA A 249 -20.59 -0.31 10.68
C ALA A 249 -19.50 -0.76 11.69
N GLY A 250 -19.50 -2.05 12.01
CA GLY A 250 -18.44 -2.67 12.82
C GLY A 250 -17.09 -2.69 12.08
N PHE A 251 -16.03 -2.36 12.83
CA PHE A 251 -14.63 -2.61 12.48
C PHE A 251 -14.11 -3.81 13.27
#